data_AF-A0A4Q1KX41-F1
#
_entry.id   AF-A0A4Q1KX41-F1
#
_cell.length_a   1.000
_cell.length_b   1.000
_cell.length_c   1.000
_cell.angle_alpha   90.00
_cell.angle_beta   90.00
_cell.angle_gamma   90.00
#
_symmetry.space_group_name_H-M   'P 1'
#
loop_
_entity.id
_entity.type
_entity.pdbx_description
1 polymer ?
#
loop_
_entity_poly.entity_id
_entity_poly.type
_entity_poly.pdbx_seq_one_letter_code
_entity_poly.pdbx_strand_id
1 'polypeptide(L)'
;MNKVQFLRNKLNYTQQELAEKTGLSLRTIQRIESGQKPQGHTLKVLLKALEIEDLDELNSDSKIVIDEYDYNNLKLINLIAIVGIVLPPINIILPIILKKKYKENHNMSKQIITLQIIWTIMSFIIFMLCSFIKNWFNLSSKFILIVMITLVLSNVIIILTNNYFIDQKQKLFFKLNFNVL
;
A
#
# COMPACT_ATOMS: atom_id res chain seq x y z
N MET A 1 -14.85 8.50 -15.94
CA MET A 1 -13.56 8.57 -16.67
C MET A 1 -13.24 7.20 -17.23
N ASN A 2 -12.84 7.10 -18.49
CA ASN A 2 -12.41 5.84 -19.10
C ASN A 2 -11.04 5.40 -18.58
N LYS A 3 -10.77 4.09 -18.48
CA LYS A 3 -9.49 3.54 -17.98
C LYS A 3 -8.29 4.08 -18.76
N VAL A 4 -8.40 4.21 -20.08
CA VAL A 4 -7.34 4.79 -20.94
C VAL A 4 -7.09 6.26 -20.61
N GLN A 5 -8.16 7.03 -20.42
CA GLN A 5 -8.08 8.45 -20.06
C GLN A 5 -7.41 8.66 -18.70
N PHE A 6 -7.71 7.80 -17.72
CA PHE A 6 -7.11 7.84 -16.39
C PHE A 6 -5.61 7.55 -16.44
N LEU A 7 -5.20 6.48 -17.11
CA LEU A 7 -3.79 6.10 -17.25
C LEU A 7 -3.00 7.17 -18.00
N ARG A 8 -3.58 7.73 -19.06
CA ARG A 8 -3.01 8.86 -19.80
C ARG A 8 -2.74 10.05 -18.88
N ASN A 9 -3.72 10.45 -18.07
CA ASN A 9 -3.57 11.56 -17.13
C ASN A 9 -2.54 11.24 -16.03
N LYS A 10 -2.47 10.01 -15.55
CA LYS A 10 -1.46 9.57 -14.55
C LYS A 10 -0.02 9.70 -15.09
N LEU A 11 0.15 9.51 -16.40
CA LEU A 11 1.42 9.69 -17.11
C LEU A 11 1.64 11.13 -17.62
N ASN A 12 0.73 12.07 -17.28
CA ASN A 12 0.73 13.46 -17.74
C ASN A 12 0.73 13.63 -19.27
N TYR A 13 0.16 12.68 -20.00
CA TYR A 13 0.06 12.77 -21.45
C TYR A 13 -1.18 13.54 -21.90
N THR A 14 -1.05 14.37 -22.93
CA THR A 14 -2.21 14.88 -23.69
C THR A 14 -2.76 13.80 -24.63
N GLN A 15 -4.00 13.96 -25.11
CA GLN A 15 -4.56 13.02 -26.10
C GLN A 15 -3.69 12.95 -27.36
N GLN A 16 -3.05 14.06 -27.73
CA GLN A 16 -2.15 14.16 -28.87
C GLN A 16 -0.82 13.42 -28.61
N GLU A 17 -0.23 13.58 -27.43
CA GLU A 17 1.00 12.87 -27.06
C GLU A 17 0.79 11.35 -26.99
N LEU A 18 -0.38 10.90 -26.49
CA LEU A 18 -0.71 9.48 -26.51
C LEU A 18 -0.90 8.97 -27.95
N ALA A 19 -1.53 9.77 -28.82
CA ALA A 19 -1.69 9.45 -30.23
C ALA A 19 -0.32 9.28 -30.92
N GLU A 20 0.62 10.20 -30.67
CA GLU A 20 1.98 10.14 -31.21
C GLU A 20 2.76 8.92 -30.68
N LYS A 21 2.74 8.67 -29.37
CA LYS A 21 3.40 7.51 -28.75
C LYS A 21 2.87 6.17 -29.24
N THR A 22 1.57 6.12 -29.56
CA THR A 22 0.92 4.89 -30.01
C THR A 22 0.87 4.75 -31.53
N GLY A 23 1.24 5.78 -32.29
CA GLY A 23 1.03 5.83 -33.74
C GLY A 23 -0.45 5.74 -34.14
N LEU A 24 -1.39 5.97 -33.21
CA LEU A 24 -2.83 6.00 -33.46
C LEU A 24 -3.26 7.42 -33.81
N SER A 25 -4.37 7.57 -34.53
CA SER A 25 -4.94 8.90 -34.76
C SER A 25 -5.53 9.49 -33.47
N LEU A 26 -5.51 10.82 -33.32
CA LEU A 26 -6.20 11.52 -32.23
C LEU A 26 -7.67 11.10 -32.11
N ARG A 27 -8.35 10.93 -33.25
CA ARG A 27 -9.75 10.46 -33.32
C ARG A 27 -9.91 9.05 -32.78
N THR A 28 -8.92 8.18 -32.97
CA THR A 28 -8.92 6.82 -32.42
C THR A 28 -8.82 6.87 -30.90
N ILE A 29 -7.90 7.68 -30.35
CA ILE A 29 -7.76 7.88 -28.89
C ILE A 29 -9.07 8.42 -28.30
N GLN A 30 -9.66 9.45 -28.90
CA GLN A 30 -10.93 10.01 -28.44
C GLN A 30 -12.08 9.00 -28.45
N ARG A 31 -12.20 8.18 -29.51
CA ARG A 31 -13.22 7.12 -29.58
C ARG A 31 -13.01 6.07 -28.50
N ILE A 32 -11.76 5.70 -28.22
CA ILE A 32 -11.41 4.74 -27.16
C ILE A 32 -11.75 5.32 -25.80
N GLU A 33 -11.36 6.56 -25.51
CA GLU A 33 -11.73 7.27 -24.27
C GLU A 33 -13.25 7.44 -24.13
N SER A 34 -13.98 7.54 -25.25
CA SER A 34 -15.45 7.62 -25.27
C SER A 34 -16.16 6.27 -25.13
N GLY A 35 -15.42 5.15 -25.06
CA GLY A 35 -15.97 3.81 -24.77
C GLY A 35 -15.79 2.76 -25.85
N GLN A 36 -15.09 3.07 -26.96
CA GLN A 36 -14.77 2.04 -27.96
C GLN A 36 -13.65 1.12 -27.45
N LYS A 37 -13.91 -0.19 -27.43
CA LYS A 37 -12.89 -1.18 -27.04
C LYS A 37 -11.77 -1.25 -28.08
N PRO A 38 -10.50 -1.07 -27.70
CA PRO A 38 -9.37 -1.33 -28.58
C PRO A 38 -9.22 -2.83 -28.83
N GLN A 39 -8.86 -3.22 -30.05
CA GLN A 39 -8.65 -4.63 -30.40
C GLN A 39 -7.37 -4.80 -31.22
N GLY A 40 -6.78 -6.00 -31.15
CA GLY A 40 -5.63 -6.40 -31.96
C GLY A 40 -4.42 -5.47 -31.78
N HIS A 41 -3.96 -4.88 -32.89
CA HIS A 41 -2.80 -3.98 -32.90
C HIS A 41 -2.99 -2.75 -32.00
N THR A 42 -4.18 -2.13 -32.03
CA THR A 42 -4.50 -0.93 -31.24
C THR A 42 -4.31 -1.18 -29.74
N LEU A 43 -4.72 -2.35 -29.26
CA LEU A 43 -4.57 -2.74 -27.87
C LEU A 43 -3.10 -2.91 -27.49
N LYS A 44 -2.32 -3.64 -28.31
CA LYS A 44 -0.90 -3.91 -28.05
C LYS A 44 -0.08 -2.63 -27.92
N VAL A 45 -0.33 -1.67 -28.80
CA VAL A 45 0.44 -0.43 -28.81
C VAL A 45 0.00 0.50 -27.67
N LEU A 46 -1.27 0.50 -27.28
CA LEU A 46 -1.74 1.22 -26.09
C LEU A 46 -1.14 0.67 -24.80
N LEU A 47 -1.08 -0.65 -24.64
CA LEU A 47 -0.44 -1.31 -23.48
C LEU A 47 1.01 -0.86 -23.34
N LYS A 48 1.75 -0.90 -24.45
CA LYS A 48 3.16 -0.49 -24.49
C LYS A 48 3.35 0.99 -24.17
N ALA A 49 2.50 1.88 -24.69
CA ALA A 49 2.60 3.31 -24.45
C ALA A 49 2.15 3.74 -23.04
N LEU A 50 1.28 2.95 -22.41
CA LEU A 50 0.78 3.17 -21.06
C LEU A 50 1.56 2.40 -19.98
N GLU A 51 2.66 1.73 -20.36
CA GLU A 51 3.53 0.96 -19.46
C GLU A 51 2.78 -0.14 -18.68
N ILE A 52 1.86 -0.84 -19.36
CA ILE A 52 1.10 -1.96 -18.80
C ILE A 52 1.58 -3.26 -19.44
N GLU A 53 1.96 -4.23 -18.60
CA GLU A 53 2.47 -5.53 -19.02
C GLU A 53 1.36 -6.55 -19.33
N ASP A 54 0.16 -6.40 -18.75
CA ASP A 54 -0.91 -7.40 -18.84
C ASP A 54 -2.07 -7.01 -19.78
N LEU A 55 -2.40 -7.91 -20.71
CA LEU A 55 -3.44 -7.74 -21.74
C LEU A 55 -4.88 -7.73 -21.17
N ASP A 56 -5.08 -8.39 -20.03
CA ASP A 56 -6.39 -8.54 -19.41
C ASP A 56 -6.84 -7.26 -18.68
N GLU A 57 -5.93 -6.32 -18.42
CA GLU A 57 -6.25 -5.07 -17.73
C GLU A 57 -7.08 -4.11 -18.58
N LEU A 58 -6.96 -4.14 -19.91
CA LEU A 58 -7.66 -3.22 -20.81
C LEU A 58 -8.95 -3.77 -21.41
N ASN A 59 -9.11 -5.10 -21.42
CA ASN A 59 -10.22 -5.79 -22.09
C ASN A 59 -11.31 -6.30 -21.15
N SER A 60 -11.14 -6.24 -19.83
CA SER A 60 -12.16 -6.71 -18.92
C SER A 60 -13.46 -5.90 -19.12
N ASP A 61 -14.50 -6.60 -19.55
CA ASP A 61 -15.89 -6.14 -19.66
C ASP A 61 -16.54 -5.75 -18.33
N SER A 62 -15.73 -5.61 -17.30
CA SER A 62 -16.07 -4.76 -16.17
C SER A 62 -16.39 -3.39 -16.74
N LYS A 63 -17.70 -3.06 -16.78
CA LYS A 63 -18.16 -1.73 -16.36
C LYS A 63 -17.11 -1.17 -15.44
N ILE A 64 -16.63 0.04 -15.72
CA ILE A 64 -15.76 0.78 -14.80
C ILE A 64 -16.55 0.92 -13.49
N VAL A 65 -16.54 -0.13 -12.67
CA VAL A 65 -16.30 -0.04 -11.26
C VAL A 65 -14.95 0.65 -11.27
N ILE A 66 -15.03 1.96 -11.07
CA ILE A 66 -13.90 2.71 -10.59
C ILE A 66 -13.48 1.89 -9.39
N ASP A 67 -12.43 1.08 -9.54
CA ASP A 67 -11.62 0.74 -8.39
C ASP A 67 -11.05 2.11 -7.97
N GLU A 68 -11.86 2.88 -7.24
CA GLU A 68 -11.42 3.39 -5.96
C GLU A 68 -10.94 2.12 -5.26
N TYR A 69 -9.70 1.75 -5.55
CA TYR A 69 -8.98 0.84 -4.72
C TYR A 69 -9.18 1.42 -3.34
N ASP A 70 -9.89 0.68 -2.50
CA ASP A 70 -10.44 1.25 -1.30
C ASP A 70 -9.27 1.41 -0.32
N TYR A 71 -8.52 2.50 -0.48
CA TYR A 71 -7.47 2.91 0.42
C TYR A 71 -8.07 3.07 1.82
N ASN A 72 -9.39 3.18 1.99
CA ASN A 72 -10.01 3.10 3.30
C ASN A 72 -9.84 1.72 3.93
N ASN A 73 -9.92 0.62 3.17
CA ASN A 73 -9.60 -0.72 3.68
C ASN A 73 -8.12 -0.84 4.06
N LEU A 74 -7.18 -0.31 3.24
CA LEU A 74 -5.76 -0.26 3.64
C LEU A 74 -5.53 0.59 4.89
N LYS A 75 -6.16 1.78 4.97
CA LYS A 75 -6.09 2.66 6.14
C LYS A 75 -6.63 1.95 7.37
N LEU A 76 -7.76 1.25 7.27
CA LEU A 76 -8.34 0.44 8.35
C LEU A 76 -7.40 -0.70 8.77
N ILE A 77 -6.83 -1.43 7.82
CA ILE A 77 -5.86 -2.51 8.10
C ILE A 77 -4.63 -1.96 8.83
N ASN A 78 -4.16 -0.75 8.48
CA ASN A 78 -3.04 -0.11 9.14
C ASN A 78 -3.43 0.44 10.54
N LEU A 79 -4.56 1.11 10.66
CA LEU A 79 -5.01 1.74 11.91
C LEU A 79 -5.45 0.73 12.98
N ILE A 80 -6.04 -0.41 12.59
CA ILE A 80 -6.50 -1.41 13.56
C ILE A 80 -5.37 -1.99 14.40
N ALA A 81 -4.12 -1.95 13.90
CA ALA A 81 -2.95 -2.36 14.66
C ALA A 81 -2.81 -1.56 15.98
N ILE A 82 -3.27 -0.30 16.02
CA ILE A 82 -3.27 0.54 17.24
C ILE A 82 -4.07 -0.11 18.37
N VAL A 83 -5.17 -0.81 18.07
CA VAL A 83 -5.98 -1.51 19.09
C VAL A 83 -5.17 -2.61 19.78
N GLY A 84 -4.24 -3.23 19.04
CA GLY A 84 -3.36 -4.27 19.56
C GLY A 84 -2.10 -3.77 20.25
N ILE A 85 -1.93 -2.47 20.48
CA ILE A 85 -0.63 -1.92 20.89
C ILE A 85 -0.13 -2.39 22.26
N VAL A 86 -1.06 -2.70 23.17
CA VAL A 86 -0.76 -3.21 24.52
C VAL A 86 -0.39 -4.69 24.48
N LEU A 87 -0.93 -5.44 23.50
CA LEU A 87 -0.78 -6.89 23.37
C LEU A 87 -0.14 -7.21 22.02
N PRO A 88 1.20 -7.40 21.95
CA PRO A 88 1.93 -7.51 20.69
C PRO A 88 1.37 -8.51 19.66
N PRO A 89 0.83 -9.69 20.04
CA PRO A 89 0.19 -10.59 19.07
C PRO A 89 -1.04 -9.98 18.39
N ILE A 90 -1.84 -9.21 19.14
CA ILE A 90 -3.08 -8.58 18.63
C ILE A 90 -2.75 -7.54 17.56
N ASN A 91 -1.62 -6.84 17.71
CA ASN A 91 -1.10 -5.86 16.75
C ASN A 91 -0.86 -6.47 15.34
N ILE A 92 -0.65 -7.78 15.24
CA ILE A 92 -0.46 -8.50 13.97
C ILE A 92 -1.75 -9.22 13.54
N ILE A 93 -2.43 -9.87 14.49
CA ILE A 93 -3.60 -10.70 14.21
C ILE A 93 -4.77 -9.86 13.66
N LEU A 94 -5.05 -8.68 14.23
CA LEU A 94 -6.16 -7.84 13.79
C LEU A 94 -6.02 -7.37 12.34
N PRO A 95 -4.86 -6.82 11.90
CA PRO A 95 -4.62 -6.52 10.49
C PRO A 95 -4.81 -7.72 9.56
N ILE A 96 -4.36 -8.93 9.95
CA ILE A 96 -4.53 -10.16 9.14
C ILE A 96 -6.02 -10.52 9.00
N ILE A 97 -6.79 -10.44 10.09
CA ILE A 97 -8.23 -10.71 10.08
C ILE A 97 -8.94 -9.73 9.14
N LEU A 98 -8.66 -8.43 9.25
CA LEU A 98 -9.28 -7.41 8.39
C LEU A 98 -8.86 -7.56 6.93
N LYS A 99 -7.59 -7.84 6.66
CA LYS A 99 -7.11 -8.15 5.30
C LYS A 99 -7.93 -9.27 4.69
N LYS A 100 -8.12 -10.38 5.42
CA LYS A 100 -8.94 -11.52 4.94
C LYS A 100 -10.41 -11.14 4.78
N LYS A 101 -10.98 -10.40 5.72
CA LYS A 101 -12.37 -9.93 5.69
C LYS A 101 -12.67 -9.06 4.46
N TYR A 102 -11.74 -8.17 4.11
CA TYR A 102 -11.85 -7.29 2.94
C TYR A 102 -11.34 -7.93 1.64
N LYS A 103 -10.84 -9.17 1.68
CA LYS A 103 -10.17 -9.83 0.54
C LYS A 103 -9.05 -8.97 -0.06
N GLU A 104 -8.36 -8.23 0.80
CA GLU A 104 -7.39 -7.21 0.43
C GLU A 104 -6.02 -7.82 0.11
N ASN A 105 -5.77 -8.11 -1.18
CA ASN A 105 -4.58 -8.84 -1.62
C ASN A 105 -3.43 -7.95 -2.09
N HIS A 106 -3.58 -6.63 -2.02
CA HIS A 106 -2.57 -5.72 -2.51
C HIS A 106 -1.24 -5.85 -1.76
N ASN A 107 -0.15 -5.54 -2.47
CA ASN A 107 1.19 -5.64 -1.92
C ASN A 107 1.41 -4.74 -0.70
N MET A 108 0.71 -3.59 -0.64
CA MET A 108 0.79 -2.68 0.51
C MET A 108 0.18 -3.27 1.79
N SER A 109 -0.91 -4.04 1.70
CA SER A 109 -1.50 -4.67 2.90
C SER A 109 -0.54 -5.70 3.50
N LYS A 110 0.13 -6.47 2.63
CA LYS A 110 1.21 -7.40 3.01
C LYS A 110 2.39 -6.67 3.64
N GLN A 111 2.79 -5.51 3.11
CA GLN A 111 3.88 -4.69 3.65
C GLN A 111 3.54 -4.11 5.03
N ILE A 112 2.32 -3.60 5.23
CA ILE A 112 1.84 -3.12 6.53
C ILE A 112 1.97 -4.21 7.59
N ILE A 113 1.47 -5.41 7.29
CA ILE A 113 1.52 -6.54 8.25
C ILE A 113 2.96 -6.98 8.48
N THR A 114 3.79 -7.04 7.42
CA THR A 114 5.20 -7.40 7.52
C THR A 114 5.96 -6.41 8.41
N LEU A 115 5.68 -5.11 8.30
CA LEU A 115 6.27 -4.08 9.15
C LEU A 115 5.88 -4.28 10.63
N GLN A 116 4.62 -4.64 10.92
CA GLN A 116 4.17 -4.95 12.28
C GLN A 116 4.87 -6.20 12.85
N ILE A 117 5.09 -7.23 12.04
CA ILE A 117 5.84 -8.44 12.45
C ILE A 117 7.28 -8.07 12.81
N ILE A 118 7.98 -7.36 11.92
CA ILE A 118 9.38 -6.95 12.14
C ILE A 118 9.49 -6.05 13.37
N TRP A 119 8.63 -5.03 13.48
CA TRP A 119 8.62 -4.13 14.61
C TRP A 119 8.38 -4.87 15.93
N THR A 120 7.42 -5.81 15.94
CA THR A 120 7.11 -6.62 17.13
C THR A 120 8.31 -7.47 17.57
N ILE A 121 8.95 -8.18 16.65
CA ILE A 121 10.15 -8.99 16.93
C ILE A 121 11.28 -8.10 17.44
N MET A 122 11.56 -6.97 16.78
CA MET A 122 12.60 -6.05 17.20
C MET A 122 12.32 -5.46 18.59
N SER A 123 11.07 -5.07 18.87
CA SER A 123 10.68 -4.54 20.17
C SER A 123 10.88 -5.56 21.30
N PHE A 124 10.60 -6.84 21.04
CA PHE A 124 10.83 -7.92 22.00
C PHE A 124 12.32 -8.12 22.29
N ILE A 125 13.17 -8.10 21.25
CA ILE A 125 14.63 -8.20 21.39
C ILE A 125 15.16 -7.01 22.17
N ILE A 126 14.75 -5.78 21.83
CA ILE A 126 15.15 -4.55 22.54
C ILE A 126 14.73 -4.62 24.00
N PHE A 127 13.51 -5.03 24.29
CA PHE A 127 13.03 -5.18 25.67
C PHE A 127 13.87 -6.16 26.49
N MET A 128 14.19 -7.33 25.91
CA MET A 128 15.06 -8.32 26.55
C MET A 128 16.46 -7.75 26.83
N LEU A 129 17.08 -7.12 25.84
CA LEU A 129 18.40 -6.49 25.98
C LEU A 129 18.40 -5.39 27.06
N CYS A 130 17.40 -4.52 27.05
CA CYS A 130 17.25 -3.47 28.06
C CYS A 130 17.05 -4.05 29.47
N SER A 131 16.39 -5.19 29.62
CA SER A 131 16.25 -5.88 30.92
C SER A 131 17.61 -6.33 31.48
N PHE A 132 18.50 -6.88 30.64
CA PHE A 132 19.86 -7.22 31.04
C PHE A 132 20.70 -5.97 31.37
N ILE A 133 20.63 -4.94 30.52
CA ILE A 133 21.34 -3.67 30.71
C ILE A 133 20.93 -3.02 32.04
N LYS A 134 19.64 -3.07 32.39
CA LYS A 134 19.16 -2.55 33.67
C LYS A 134 19.93 -3.15 34.84
N ASN A 135 20.09 -4.48 34.86
CA ASN A 135 20.77 -5.18 35.94
C ASN A 135 22.29 -4.91 35.92
N TRP A 136 22.90 -4.86 34.73
CA TRP A 136 24.34 -4.63 34.58
C TRP A 136 24.77 -3.25 35.11
N PHE A 137 23.95 -2.22 34.87
CA PHE A 137 24.21 -0.84 35.29
C PHE A 137 23.45 -0.43 36.56
N ASN A 138 22.78 -1.37 37.22
CA ASN A 138 21.99 -1.14 38.44
C ASN A 138 20.95 0.00 38.32
N LEU A 139 20.31 0.09 37.15
CA LEU A 139 19.32 1.13 36.82
C LEU A 139 17.99 0.94 37.58
N SER A 140 17.30 2.05 37.82
CA SER A 140 15.98 2.04 38.48
C SER A 140 14.93 1.23 37.69
N SER A 141 13.93 0.68 38.38
CA SER A 141 12.81 -0.02 37.73
C SER A 141 12.02 0.86 36.74
N LYS A 142 12.01 2.18 36.95
CA LYS A 142 11.41 3.16 36.04
C LYS A 142 12.05 3.15 34.65
N PHE A 143 13.30 2.69 34.52
CA PHE A 143 13.97 2.55 33.22
C PHE A 143 13.20 1.61 32.28
N ILE A 144 12.74 0.45 32.76
CA ILE A 144 11.96 -0.49 31.95
C ILE A 144 10.66 0.16 31.48
N LEU A 145 10.00 0.90 32.37
CA LEU A 145 8.75 1.60 32.05
C LEU A 145 8.98 2.64 30.95
N ILE A 146 10.06 3.42 31.02
CA ILE A 146 10.44 4.38 29.98
C ILE A 146 10.66 3.67 28.64
N VAL A 147 11.43 2.56 28.64
CA VAL A 147 11.66 1.76 27.42
C VAL A 147 10.35 1.26 26.82
N MET A 148 9.44 0.74 27.64
CA MET A 148 8.13 0.27 27.18
C MET A 148 7.31 1.40 26.55
N ILE A 149 7.24 2.58 27.19
CA ILE A 149 6.55 3.74 26.64
C ILE A 149 7.17 4.16 25.31
N THR A 150 8.50 4.23 25.22
CA THR A 150 9.20 4.60 23.99
C THR A 150 8.88 3.64 22.84
N LEU A 151 8.92 2.32 23.09
CA LEU A 151 8.59 1.30 22.08
C LEU A 151 7.14 1.39 21.59
N VAL A 152 6.21 1.68 22.50
CA VAL A 152 4.80 1.90 22.16
C VAL A 152 4.64 3.15 21.31
N LEU A 153 5.22 4.28 21.73
CA LEU A 153 5.13 5.55 20.98
C LEU A 153 5.73 5.44 19.59
N SER A 154 6.88 4.80 19.43
CA SER A 154 7.46 4.60 18.10
C SER A 154 6.58 3.71 17.20
N ASN A 155 5.89 2.71 17.77
CA ASN A 155 4.91 1.92 17.00
C ASN A 155 3.74 2.78 16.51
N VAL A 156 3.17 3.63 17.40
CA VAL A 156 2.12 4.59 17.01
C VAL A 156 2.61 5.51 15.89
N ILE A 157 3.82 6.05 16.01
CA ILE A 157 4.40 6.94 15.00
C ILE A 157 4.50 6.23 13.64
N ILE A 158 4.96 4.97 13.62
CA ILE A 158 5.04 4.18 12.39
C ILE A 158 3.66 4.04 11.74
N ILE A 159 2.64 3.67 12.53
CA ILE A 159 1.27 3.46 12.04
C ILE A 159 0.68 4.78 11.50
N LEU A 160 0.77 5.87 12.27
CA LEU A 160 0.21 7.16 11.88
C LEU A 160 0.92 7.75 10.65
N THR A 161 2.25 7.63 10.58
CA THR A 161 3.02 8.11 9.42
C THR A 161 2.63 7.33 8.17
N ASN A 162 2.53 6.00 8.25
CA ASN A 162 2.04 5.22 7.11
C ASN A 162 0.62 5.58 6.72
N ASN A 163 -0.27 5.82 7.70
CA ASN A 163 -1.65 6.20 7.41
C ASN A 163 -1.73 7.54 6.66
N TYR A 164 -0.97 8.54 7.11
CA TYR A 164 -0.89 9.84 6.46
C TYR A 164 -0.38 9.75 5.02
N PHE A 165 0.65 8.92 4.78
CA PHE A 165 1.20 8.73 3.44
C PHE A 165 0.29 7.91 2.52
N ILE A 166 -0.46 6.94 3.07
CA ILE A 166 -1.49 6.22 2.30
C ILE A 166 -2.57 7.21 1.86
N ASP A 167 -3.01 8.09 2.75
CA ASP A 167 -4.07 9.06 2.47
C ASP A 167 -3.64 10.09 1.40
N GLN A 168 -2.44 10.67 1.56
CA GLN A 168 -1.98 11.76 0.70
C GLN A 168 -1.31 11.30 -0.59
N LYS A 169 -0.57 10.19 -0.54
CA LYS A 169 0.32 9.76 -1.63
C LYS A 169 0.00 8.38 -2.16
N GLN A 170 -1.02 7.71 -1.59
CA GLN A 170 -1.40 6.35 -1.98
C GLN A 170 -0.21 5.38 -1.94
N LYS A 171 0.72 5.59 -1.00
CA LYS A 171 1.97 4.84 -0.84
C LYS A 171 2.32 4.71 0.64
N LEU A 172 3.08 3.67 0.99
CA LEU A 172 3.66 3.56 2.32
C LEU A 172 4.88 4.45 2.46
N PHE A 173 5.05 5.06 3.64
CA PHE A 173 6.30 5.75 3.98
C PHE A 173 7.38 4.74 4.33
N PHE A 174 7.08 3.86 5.29
CA PHE A 174 7.95 2.74 5.67
C PHE A 174 7.68 1.56 4.73
N LYS A 175 8.45 1.50 3.64
CA LYS A 175 8.38 0.41 2.67
C LYS A 175 9.52 -0.58 2.87
N LEU A 176 9.20 -1.86 2.83
CA LEU A 176 10.17 -2.96 2.84
C LEU A 176 10.36 -3.49 1.43
N ASN A 177 11.55 -4.04 1.15
CA ASN A 177 11.87 -4.64 -0.14
C ASN A 177 11.29 -6.07 -0.30
N PHE A 178 10.70 -6.62 0.77
CA PHE A 178 10.12 -7.96 0.80
C PHE A 178 8.80 -7.95 1.60
N ASN A 179 8.05 -9.05 1.47
CA ASN A 179 6.84 -9.33 2.24
C ASN A 179 6.90 -10.75 2.80
N VAL A 180 6.42 -10.91 4.03
CA VAL A 180 6.37 -12.22 4.71
C VAL A 180 5.08 -12.99 4.39
N LEU A 181 4.08 -12.33 3.79
CA LEU A 181 2.74 -12.85 3.45
C LEU A 181 2.42 -12.77 1.95
#